data_AF-A0A6F9DVQ8-F1
#
_entry.id   AF-A0A6F9DVQ8-F1
#
_cell.length_a   1.000
_cell.length_b   1.000
_cell.length_c   1.000
_cell.angle_alpha   90.00
_cell.angle_beta   90.00
_cell.angle_gamma   90.00
#
_symmetry.space_group_name_H-M   'P 1'
#
loop_
_entity.id
_entity.type
_entity.pdbx_description
1 polymer ?
#
loop_
_entity_poly.entity_id
_entity_poly.type
_entity_poly.pdbx_seq_one_letter_code
_entity_poly.pdbx_strand_id
1 'polypeptide(L)'
;MGSFAGHALPGTFFIFFGIWLAIRFSYQHFVSKYKRRSTSCCHCKCRWDIIEGSLKIGCSAFGFLMEQVTNGGPKFHLTNPAHAELYQMGNNWSHCTMYTFFIFAGLADIIVAKLPKASLYGLQHLMLSLALLIEGYLFYFHTHGRAPLDVRLHTLLILAIWSGALTLFLLSAIEGMQANDKSNENYKDPSSYALLESEDQIMKETSNLEEQDLELTYNSTSLTPDSTTLINAEAIVQAMEKRFQISNITGVEKKTTFPSLLKFSTVCSMILQGTWFWQVAFILYPPNGKPWDPASHTIIEFATLFFAWHLASIIVFVSVLCLLTYHFVRIKVNR
;
A
#
# COMPACT_ATOMS: atom_id res chain seq x y z
N MET A 1 5.70 23.70 15.73
CA MET A 1 6.42 23.36 14.47
C MET A 1 6.72 24.62 13.65
N GLY A 2 7.74 24.55 12.80
CA GLY A 2 8.47 25.70 12.26
C GLY A 2 9.98 25.57 12.51
N SER A 3 10.48 24.32 12.57
CA SER A 3 11.89 24.02 12.81
C SER A 3 12.31 22.84 11.93
N PHE A 4 13.61 22.68 11.75
CA PHE A 4 14.19 21.54 11.06
C PHE A 4 13.72 20.20 11.65
N ALA A 5 13.80 20.06 12.98
CA ALA A 5 13.40 18.84 13.68
C ALA A 5 11.89 18.53 13.51
N GLY A 6 11.04 19.56 13.45
CA GLY A 6 9.61 19.41 13.22
C GLY A 6 9.26 18.83 11.84
N HIS A 7 10.16 18.94 10.86
CA HIS A 7 10.00 18.33 9.54
C HIS A 7 10.76 17.00 9.43
N ALA A 8 12.00 16.94 9.91
CA ALA A 8 12.85 15.76 9.80
C ALA A 8 12.30 14.54 10.58
N LEU A 9 11.69 14.77 11.75
CA LEU A 9 11.16 13.70 12.60
C LEU A 9 9.97 12.97 11.94
N PRO A 10 8.87 13.64 11.54
CA PRO A 10 7.79 12.97 10.81
C PRO A 10 8.28 12.38 9.47
N GLY A 11 9.18 13.09 8.77
CA GLY A 11 9.78 12.59 7.54
C GLY A 11 10.47 11.24 7.70
N THR A 12 11.27 11.10 8.76
CA THR A 12 11.95 9.86 9.10
C THR A 12 10.97 8.72 9.37
N PHE A 13 9.90 8.97 10.14
CA PHE A 13 8.87 7.98 10.40
C PHE A 13 8.23 7.46 9.11
N PHE A 14 7.79 8.35 8.22
CA PHE A 14 7.15 7.96 6.95
C PHE A 14 8.10 7.22 5.99
N ILE A 15 9.40 7.55 5.99
CA ILE A 15 10.41 6.80 5.21
C ILE A 15 10.50 5.36 5.70
N PHE A 16 10.73 5.15 7.00
CA PHE A 16 10.85 3.80 7.56
C PHE A 16 9.55 3.00 7.43
N PHE A 17 8.42 3.65 7.67
CA PHE A 17 7.10 3.04 7.50
C PHE A 17 6.83 2.67 6.04
N GLY A 18 7.19 3.54 5.08
CA GLY A 18 7.09 3.26 3.65
C GLY A 18 7.97 2.09 3.21
N ILE A 19 9.22 2.02 3.66
CA ILE A 19 10.13 0.88 3.39
C ILE A 19 9.57 -0.41 3.98
N TRP A 20 9.04 -0.36 5.21
CA TRP A 20 8.36 -1.48 5.84
C TRP A 20 7.19 -2.00 4.99
N LEU A 21 6.31 -1.10 4.54
CA LEU A 21 5.20 -1.46 3.65
C LEU A 21 5.68 -2.03 2.31
N ALA A 22 6.76 -1.48 1.74
CA ALA A 22 7.37 -1.98 0.51
C ALA A 22 7.75 -3.46 0.62
N ILE A 23 8.47 -3.80 1.71
CA ILE A 23 8.92 -5.17 1.98
C ILE A 23 7.71 -6.08 2.25
N ARG A 24 6.78 -5.65 3.10
CA ARG A 24 5.59 -6.44 3.47
C ARG A 24 4.72 -6.77 2.25
N PHE A 25 4.34 -5.76 1.46
CA PHE A 25 3.47 -5.95 0.31
C PHE A 25 4.14 -6.80 -0.78
N SER A 26 5.42 -6.56 -1.06
CA SER A 26 6.18 -7.36 -2.03
C SER A 26 6.33 -8.81 -1.57
N TYR A 27 6.70 -9.02 -0.31
CA TYR A 27 6.87 -10.37 0.25
C TYR A 27 5.56 -11.16 0.22
N GLN A 28 4.45 -10.55 0.65
CA GLN A 28 3.13 -11.18 0.60
C GLN A 28 2.71 -11.50 -0.83
N HIS A 29 2.92 -10.57 -1.77
CA HIS A 29 2.60 -10.79 -3.18
C HIS A 29 3.36 -12.00 -3.74
N PHE A 30 4.68 -12.04 -3.61
CA PHE A 30 5.48 -13.14 -4.17
C PHE A 30 5.28 -14.46 -3.43
N VAL A 31 5.21 -14.48 -2.10
CA VAL A 31 4.95 -15.72 -1.34
C VAL A 31 3.59 -16.31 -1.69
N SER A 32 2.56 -15.48 -1.87
CA SER A 32 1.23 -15.97 -2.30
C SER A 32 1.23 -16.61 -3.68
N LYS A 33 2.11 -16.16 -4.59
CA LYS A 33 2.30 -16.72 -5.92
C LYS A 33 3.01 -18.08 -5.89
N TYR A 34 3.96 -18.27 -4.97
CA TYR A 34 4.73 -19.51 -4.84
C TYR A 34 4.04 -20.60 -4.00
N LYS A 35 3.34 -20.25 -2.92
CA LYS A 35 2.61 -21.23 -2.10
C LYS A 35 1.15 -21.36 -2.54
N ARG A 36 0.85 -22.30 -3.45
CA ARG A 36 -0.52 -22.78 -3.68
C ARG A 36 -1.02 -23.46 -2.39
N ARG A 37 -1.99 -22.83 -1.71
CA ARG A 37 -2.71 -23.34 -0.51
C ARG A 37 -1.81 -23.80 0.65
N SER A 38 -1.48 -22.89 1.57
CA SER A 38 -1.05 -23.31 2.93
C SER A 38 -1.63 -22.39 4.01
N THR A 39 -2.30 -23.03 4.98
CA THR A 39 -2.95 -22.45 6.17
C THR A 39 -1.98 -21.72 7.11
N SER A 40 -0.66 -21.95 6.99
CA SER A 40 0.39 -21.25 7.74
C SER A 40 0.44 -19.74 7.45
N CYS A 41 -0.12 -19.28 6.33
CA CYS A 41 -0.18 -17.87 5.93
C CYS A 41 -0.97 -16.99 6.93
N CYS A 42 -1.97 -17.54 7.61
CA CYS A 42 -2.82 -16.77 8.52
C CYS A 42 -2.07 -16.32 9.79
N HIS A 43 -1.22 -17.18 10.36
CA HIS A 43 -0.50 -16.85 11.59
C HIS A 43 0.59 -15.79 11.35
N CYS A 44 1.36 -15.89 10.26
CA CYS A 44 2.35 -14.87 9.92
C CYS A 44 1.68 -13.52 9.62
N LYS A 45 0.57 -13.53 8.87
CA LYS A 45 -0.19 -12.31 8.53
C LYS A 45 -0.63 -11.55 9.80
N CYS A 46 -1.26 -12.24 10.75
CA CYS A 46 -1.65 -11.64 12.04
C CYS A 46 -0.47 -11.04 12.82
N ARG A 47 0.73 -11.64 12.78
CA ARG A 47 1.90 -11.09 13.49
C ARG A 47 2.40 -9.78 12.88
N TRP A 48 2.47 -9.70 11.56
CA TRP A 48 2.86 -8.46 10.87
C TRP A 48 1.85 -7.34 11.14
N ASP A 49 0.56 -7.65 11.14
CA ASP A 49 -0.52 -6.69 11.37
C ASP A 49 -0.48 -6.16 12.82
N ILE A 50 -0.20 -7.01 13.82
CA ILE A 50 -0.04 -6.58 15.21
C ILE A 50 1.18 -5.68 15.39
N ILE A 51 2.33 -6.03 14.78
CA ILE A 51 3.55 -5.22 14.87
C ILE A 51 3.30 -3.85 14.25
N GLU A 52 2.69 -3.80 13.07
CA GLU A 52 2.36 -2.56 12.38
C GLU A 52 1.41 -1.67 13.20
N GLY A 53 0.33 -2.25 13.72
CA GLY A 53 -0.61 -1.52 14.58
C GLY A 53 0.05 -1.01 15.86
N SER A 54 0.92 -1.81 16.48
CA SER A 54 1.66 -1.42 17.68
C SER A 54 2.64 -0.27 17.40
N LEU A 55 3.33 -0.29 16.26
CA LEU A 55 4.23 0.78 15.84
C LEU A 55 3.47 2.08 15.59
N LYS A 56 2.33 2.04 14.89
CA LYS A 56 1.48 3.22 14.67
C LYS A 56 1.01 3.82 16.00
N ILE A 57 0.45 2.99 16.90
CA ILE A 57 -0.01 3.46 18.22
C ILE A 57 1.16 4.04 19.02
N GLY A 58 2.28 3.33 19.13
CA GLY A 58 3.43 3.76 19.92
C GLY A 58 4.04 5.07 19.43
N CYS A 59 4.32 5.18 18.13
CA CYS A 59 4.90 6.38 17.54
C CYS A 59 3.94 7.58 17.62
N SER A 60 2.64 7.38 17.35
CA SER A 60 1.66 8.45 17.41
C SER A 60 1.34 8.88 18.85
N ALA A 61 1.29 7.95 19.80
CA ALA A 61 1.14 8.29 21.22
C ALA A 61 2.35 9.08 21.73
N PHE A 62 3.57 8.68 21.33
CA PHE A 62 4.78 9.43 21.65
C PHE A 62 4.73 10.85 21.05
N GLY A 63 4.36 10.99 19.78
CA GLY A 63 4.19 12.29 19.12
C GLY A 63 3.14 13.17 19.82
N PHE A 64 2.00 12.59 20.18
CA PHE A 64 0.94 13.27 20.92
C PHE A 64 1.43 13.79 22.28
N LEU A 65 2.12 12.96 23.06
CA LEU A 65 2.66 13.35 24.36
C LEU A 65 3.74 14.42 24.24
N MET A 66 4.63 14.30 23.26
CA MET A 66 5.65 15.32 22.99
C MET A 66 5.02 16.67 22.66
N GLU A 67 3.99 16.71 21.83
CA GLU A 67 3.29 17.95 21.50
C GLU A 67 2.56 18.56 22.70
N GLN A 68 2.07 17.74 23.63
CA GLN A 68 1.38 18.21 24.84
C GLN A 68 2.32 18.70 25.95
N VAL A 69 3.45 18.01 26.14
CA VAL A 69 4.32 18.17 27.33
C VAL A 69 5.53 19.09 27.08
N THR A 70 5.95 19.28 25.83
CA THR A 70 7.09 20.15 25.51
C THR A 70 6.84 21.61 25.92
N ASN A 71 7.93 22.36 26.11
CA ASN A 71 7.88 23.78 26.44
C ASN A 71 7.20 24.54 25.29
N GLY A 72 5.98 25.03 25.53
CA GLY A 72 5.13 25.67 24.52
C GLY A 72 3.91 24.83 24.07
N GLY A 73 3.82 23.58 24.54
CA GLY A 73 2.63 22.73 24.37
C GLY A 73 1.44 23.22 25.20
N PRO A 74 0.20 22.88 24.80
CA PRO A 74 -1.00 23.35 25.47
C PRO A 74 -1.20 22.77 26.87
N LYS A 75 -0.45 21.72 27.27
CA LYS A 75 -0.59 21.03 28.57
C LYS A 75 -2.04 20.70 28.90
N PHE A 76 -2.80 20.22 27.90
CA PHE A 76 -4.25 19.96 27.97
C PHE A 76 -5.16 21.17 28.24
N HIS A 77 -4.65 22.39 28.14
CA HIS A 77 -5.44 23.62 28.26
C HIS A 77 -5.78 24.17 26.86
N LEU A 78 -7.02 24.61 26.67
CA LEU A 78 -7.48 25.20 25.41
C LEU A 78 -7.05 26.68 25.27
N THR A 79 -6.91 27.39 26.38
CA THR A 79 -6.54 28.80 26.44
C THR A 79 -5.22 28.98 27.18
N ASN A 80 -4.40 29.90 26.70
CA ASN A 80 -3.19 30.29 27.41
C ASN A 80 -3.57 31.20 28.60
N PRO A 81 -3.33 30.76 29.85
CA PRO A 81 -3.73 31.53 31.03
C PRO A 81 -3.01 32.89 31.16
N ALA A 82 -1.90 33.11 30.43
CA ALA A 82 -1.13 34.35 30.48
C ALA A 82 -1.62 35.46 29.53
N HIS A 83 -2.29 35.10 28.43
CA HIS A 83 -2.62 36.07 27.35
C HIS A 83 -4.09 36.06 26.93
N ALA A 84 -4.96 35.22 27.52
CA ALA A 84 -6.38 35.05 27.12
C ALA A 84 -6.59 34.73 25.63
N GLU A 85 -5.52 34.35 24.92
CA GLU A 85 -5.55 33.81 23.57
C GLU A 85 -5.70 32.29 23.64
N LEU A 86 -6.46 31.70 22.71
CA LEU A 86 -6.44 30.25 22.50
C LEU A 86 -5.01 29.83 22.18
N TYR A 87 -4.46 28.86 22.93
CA TYR A 87 -3.13 28.29 22.67
C TYR A 87 -3.02 27.98 21.19
N GLN A 88 -2.15 28.65 20.41
CA GLN A 88 -1.95 28.52 18.94
C GLN A 88 -2.81 27.40 18.32
N MET A 89 -4.12 27.63 18.26
CA MET A 89 -5.06 26.50 18.23
C MET A 89 -5.02 25.74 16.91
N GLY A 90 -4.45 26.38 15.88
CA GLY A 90 -4.23 25.79 14.57
C GLY A 90 -3.02 24.86 14.45
N ASN A 91 -1.97 24.96 15.30
CA ASN A 91 -0.71 24.24 15.06
C ASN A 91 -0.50 23.05 15.99
N ASN A 92 -0.62 23.22 17.31
CA ASN A 92 -0.33 22.11 18.24
C ASN A 92 -1.50 21.12 18.29
N TRP A 93 -2.73 21.64 18.35
CA TRP A 93 -3.94 20.81 18.37
C TRP A 93 -4.22 20.09 17.04
N SER A 94 -3.77 20.65 15.91
CA SER A 94 -3.84 19.95 14.63
C SER A 94 -2.91 18.73 14.63
N HIS A 95 -1.68 18.83 15.13
CA HIS A 95 -0.82 17.65 15.30
C HIS A 95 -1.42 16.62 16.26
N CYS A 96 -1.95 17.04 17.40
CA CYS A 96 -2.63 16.13 18.32
C CYS A 96 -3.81 15.40 17.67
N THR A 97 -4.58 16.11 16.85
CA THR A 97 -5.69 15.52 16.07
C THR A 97 -5.14 14.49 15.08
N MET A 98 -4.14 14.86 14.29
CA MET A 98 -3.48 13.96 13.34
C MET A 98 -2.98 12.68 14.03
N TYR A 99 -2.22 12.81 15.13
CA TYR A 99 -1.71 11.65 15.89
C TYR A 99 -2.85 10.77 16.42
N THR A 100 -3.96 11.34 16.86
CA THR A 100 -5.13 10.58 17.34
C THR A 100 -5.71 9.67 16.25
N PHE A 101 -5.83 10.16 15.01
CA PHE A 101 -6.31 9.34 13.90
C PHE A 101 -5.33 8.22 13.51
N PHE A 102 -4.01 8.45 13.62
CA PHE A 102 -3.03 7.36 13.43
C PHE A 102 -3.06 6.32 14.57
N ILE A 103 -3.39 6.71 15.81
CA ILE A 103 -3.69 5.76 16.89
C ILE A 103 -4.91 4.90 16.52
N PHE A 104 -5.99 5.51 16.03
CA PHE A 104 -7.17 4.76 15.58
C PHE A 104 -6.86 3.83 14.41
N ALA A 105 -6.00 4.23 13.47
CA ALA A 105 -5.53 3.36 12.40
C ALA A 105 -4.75 2.14 12.95
N GLY A 106 -3.85 2.33 13.91
CA GLY A 106 -3.13 1.22 14.53
C GLY A 106 -4.03 0.29 15.36
N LEU A 107 -5.06 0.83 16.02
CA LEU A 107 -6.06 0.02 16.72
C LEU A 107 -6.85 -0.85 15.73
N ALA A 108 -7.22 -0.29 14.57
CA ALA A 108 -7.91 -1.04 13.52
C ALA A 108 -7.07 -2.22 13.02
N ASP A 109 -5.75 -2.05 12.84
CA ASP A 109 -4.85 -3.16 12.46
C ASP A 109 -4.88 -4.29 13.50
N ILE A 110 -4.80 -3.95 14.79
CA ILE A 110 -4.83 -4.95 15.88
C ILE A 110 -6.19 -5.65 15.94
N ILE A 111 -7.29 -4.90 15.80
CA ILE A 111 -8.64 -5.45 15.80
C ILE A 111 -8.81 -6.46 14.66
N VAL A 112 -8.42 -6.09 13.43
CA VAL A 112 -8.49 -6.97 12.26
C VAL A 112 -7.62 -8.21 12.45
N ALA A 113 -6.42 -8.05 13.03
CA ALA A 113 -5.51 -9.16 13.29
C ALA A 113 -6.05 -10.18 14.32
N LYS A 114 -6.85 -9.73 15.29
CA LYS A 114 -7.41 -10.57 16.36
C LYS A 114 -8.80 -11.11 16.02
N LEU A 115 -9.57 -10.39 15.22
CA LEU A 115 -10.92 -10.73 14.81
C LEU A 115 -10.98 -10.82 13.27
N PRO A 116 -10.46 -11.91 12.66
CA PRO A 116 -10.48 -12.08 11.21
C PRO A 116 -11.90 -12.45 10.73
N LYS A 117 -12.82 -11.48 10.77
CA LYS A 117 -14.17 -11.59 10.21
C LYS A 117 -14.22 -11.00 8.82
N ALA A 118 -15.01 -11.60 7.94
CA ALA A 118 -15.15 -11.15 6.56
C ALA A 118 -15.54 -9.66 6.44
N SER A 119 -16.44 -9.19 7.31
CA SER A 119 -16.89 -7.79 7.30
C SER A 119 -15.82 -6.77 7.72
N LEU A 120 -14.67 -7.22 8.24
CA LEU A 120 -13.58 -6.35 8.73
C LEU A 120 -12.42 -6.29 7.73
N TYR A 121 -12.46 -7.04 6.63
CA TYR A 121 -11.50 -6.89 5.56
C TYR A 121 -11.60 -5.49 4.93
N GLY A 122 -10.45 -4.85 4.72
CA GLY A 122 -10.37 -3.47 4.25
C GLY A 122 -10.38 -2.40 5.36
N LEU A 123 -10.85 -2.69 6.59
CA LEU A 123 -10.94 -1.70 7.68
C LEU A 123 -9.58 -1.07 8.01
N GLN A 124 -8.51 -1.88 8.03
CA GLN A 124 -7.14 -1.38 8.24
C GLN A 124 -6.72 -0.33 7.21
N HIS A 125 -7.04 -0.55 5.93
CA HIS A 125 -6.69 0.35 4.84
C HIS A 125 -7.59 1.59 4.84
N LEU A 126 -8.87 1.43 5.19
CA LEU A 126 -9.82 2.53 5.35
C LEU A 126 -9.40 3.49 6.48
N MET A 127 -9.05 2.94 7.64
CA MET A 127 -8.65 3.76 8.80
C MET A 127 -7.32 4.46 8.57
N LEU A 128 -6.36 3.81 7.91
CA LEU A 128 -5.12 4.47 7.50
C LEU A 128 -5.35 5.55 6.43
N SER A 129 -6.23 5.28 5.45
CA SER A 129 -6.64 6.27 4.46
C SER A 129 -7.27 7.49 5.12
N LEU A 130 -8.17 7.30 6.09
CA LEU A 130 -8.79 8.37 6.85
C LEU A 130 -7.75 9.18 7.63
N ALA A 131 -6.78 8.52 8.28
CA ALA A 131 -5.71 9.21 9.00
C ALA A 131 -4.88 10.11 8.06
N LEU A 132 -4.51 9.62 6.88
CA LEU A 132 -3.79 10.39 5.87
C LEU A 132 -4.65 11.52 5.27
N LEU A 133 -5.95 11.30 5.08
CA LEU A 133 -6.87 12.33 4.60
C LEU A 133 -6.95 13.48 5.61
N ILE A 134 -7.09 13.16 6.90
CA ILE A 134 -7.09 14.15 7.98
C ILE A 134 -5.73 14.86 8.09
N GLU A 135 -4.62 14.14 7.97
CA GLU A 135 -3.27 14.73 7.90
C GLU A 135 -3.20 15.78 6.77
N GLY A 136 -3.57 15.40 5.54
CA GLY A 136 -3.52 16.30 4.39
C GLY A 136 -4.47 17.51 4.54
N TYR A 137 -5.66 17.31 5.09
CA TYR A 137 -6.61 18.38 5.38
C TYR A 137 -6.05 19.39 6.40
N LEU A 138 -5.46 18.89 7.49
CA LEU A 138 -4.87 19.73 8.53
C LEU A 138 -3.66 20.49 8.00
N PHE A 139 -2.80 19.85 7.21
CA PHE A 139 -1.65 20.52 6.58
C PHE A 139 -2.06 21.63 5.62
N TYR A 140 -3.16 21.45 4.87
CA TYR A 140 -3.64 22.48 3.95
C TYR A 140 -3.91 23.80 4.66
N PHE A 141 -4.68 23.77 5.75
CA PHE A 141 -5.00 24.97 6.52
C PHE A 141 -3.84 25.45 7.41
N HIS A 142 -2.91 24.57 7.78
CA HIS A 142 -1.72 24.93 8.55
C HIS A 142 -0.79 25.92 7.83
N THR A 143 -0.81 25.92 6.49
CA THR A 143 0.05 26.81 5.68
C THR A 143 -0.54 28.21 5.48
N HIS A 144 -1.76 28.46 5.96
CA HIS A 144 -2.43 29.74 5.78
C HIS A 144 -1.62 30.90 6.40
N GLY A 145 -1.40 31.95 5.61
CA GLY A 145 -0.65 33.14 6.05
C GLY A 145 0.87 32.98 6.08
N ARG A 146 1.44 31.88 5.55
CA ARG A 146 2.88 31.68 5.45
C ARG A 146 3.47 32.20 4.14
N ALA A 147 4.80 32.24 4.10
CA ALA A 147 5.56 32.62 2.90
C ALA A 147 5.18 31.78 1.67
N PRO A 148 5.19 32.36 0.45
CA PRO A 148 4.81 31.64 -0.78
C PRO A 148 5.61 30.37 -1.04
N LEU A 149 6.92 30.39 -0.76
CA LEU A 149 7.77 29.20 -0.86
C LEU A 149 7.33 28.09 0.10
N ASP A 150 7.00 28.43 1.35
CA ASP A 150 6.56 27.45 2.35
C ASP A 150 5.23 26.80 1.95
N VAL A 151 4.28 27.63 1.48
CA VAL A 151 2.99 27.17 0.95
C VAL A 151 3.19 26.23 -0.24
N ARG A 152 4.08 26.55 -1.20
CA ARG A 152 4.33 25.70 -2.37
C ARG A 152 4.91 24.35 -1.96
N LEU A 153 5.91 24.35 -1.08
CA LEU A 153 6.57 23.13 -0.60
C LEU A 153 5.59 22.19 0.10
N HIS A 154 4.73 22.73 0.96
CA HIS A 154 3.70 21.96 1.64
C HIS A 154 2.55 21.55 0.71
N THR A 155 2.21 22.34 -0.30
CA THR A 155 1.21 21.93 -1.31
C THR A 155 1.65 20.66 -2.03
N LEU A 156 2.93 20.57 -2.41
CA LEU A 156 3.50 19.36 -3.02
C LEU A 156 3.48 18.16 -2.06
N LEU A 157 3.74 18.39 -0.77
CA LEU A 157 3.60 17.37 0.28
C LEU A 157 2.16 16.85 0.39
N ILE A 158 1.17 17.74 0.38
CA ILE A 158 -0.25 17.41 0.46
C ILE A 158 -0.67 16.54 -0.73
N LEU A 159 -0.16 16.81 -1.93
CA LEU A 159 -0.42 15.96 -3.10
C LEU A 159 0.09 14.52 -2.89
N ALA A 160 1.27 14.35 -2.29
CA ALA A 160 1.79 13.03 -1.94
C ALA A 160 0.87 12.33 -0.91
N ILE A 161 0.47 13.03 0.16
CA ILE A 161 -0.41 12.50 1.21
C ILE A 161 -1.76 12.05 0.62
N TRP A 162 -2.42 12.92 -0.15
CA TRP A 162 -3.73 12.63 -0.75
C TRP A 162 -3.66 11.50 -1.77
N SER A 163 -2.58 11.38 -2.53
CA SER A 163 -2.39 10.23 -3.43
C SER A 163 -2.34 8.91 -2.66
N GLY A 164 -1.64 8.86 -1.52
CA GLY A 164 -1.58 7.69 -0.66
C GLY A 164 -2.92 7.39 0.04
N ALA A 165 -3.62 8.43 0.50
CA ALA A 165 -4.96 8.31 1.07
C ALA A 165 -5.95 7.71 0.05
N LEU A 166 -5.93 8.20 -1.19
CA LEU A 166 -6.80 7.73 -2.26
C LEU A 166 -6.51 6.27 -2.63
N THR A 167 -5.23 5.89 -2.78
CA THR A 167 -4.88 4.51 -3.15
C THR A 167 -5.27 3.51 -2.07
N LEU A 168 -5.12 3.88 -0.79
CA LEU A 168 -5.57 3.07 0.34
C LEU A 168 -7.10 2.98 0.43
N PHE A 169 -7.81 4.08 0.15
CA PHE A 169 -9.26 4.08 0.10
C PHE A 169 -9.77 3.10 -0.98
N LEU A 170 -9.22 3.20 -2.19
CA LEU A 170 -9.55 2.29 -3.28
C LEU A 170 -9.21 0.83 -2.94
N LEU A 171 -8.05 0.59 -2.31
CA LEU A 171 -7.68 -0.75 -1.85
C LEU A 171 -8.66 -1.30 -0.80
N SER A 172 -9.09 -0.45 0.14
CA SER A 172 -10.08 -0.84 1.15
C SER A 172 -11.42 -1.22 0.53
N ALA A 173 -11.87 -0.46 -0.48
CA ALA A 173 -13.11 -0.74 -1.19
C ALA A 173 -13.02 -2.08 -1.95
N ILE A 174 -11.91 -2.34 -2.63
CA ILE A 174 -11.69 -3.61 -3.35
C ILE A 174 -11.69 -4.80 -2.39
N GLU A 175 -10.96 -4.70 -1.28
CA GLU A 175 -10.90 -5.79 -0.30
C GLU A 175 -12.26 -6.03 0.38
N GLY A 176 -13.03 -4.96 0.64
CA GLY A 176 -14.40 -5.05 1.14
C GLY A 176 -15.35 -5.74 0.15
N MET A 177 -15.27 -5.39 -1.13
CA MET A 177 -16.05 -6.05 -2.18
C MET A 177 -15.69 -7.54 -2.31
N GLN A 178 -14.39 -7.87 -2.31
CA GLN A 178 -13.91 -9.26 -2.36
C GLN A 178 -14.34 -10.09 -1.15
N ALA A 179 -14.46 -9.46 0.02
CA ALA A 179 -14.93 -10.13 1.22
C ALA A 179 -16.43 -10.45 1.16
N ASN A 180 -17.23 -9.52 0.64
CA ASN A 180 -18.67 -9.71 0.45
C ASN A 180 -18.98 -10.83 -0.55
N ASP A 181 -18.20 -10.89 -1.64
CA ASP A 181 -18.34 -11.94 -2.66
C ASP A 181 -18.10 -13.34 -2.06
N LYS A 182 -17.04 -13.48 -1.25
CA LYS A 182 -16.73 -14.74 -0.54
C LYS A 182 -17.78 -15.13 0.50
N SER A 183 -18.37 -14.18 1.21
CA SER A 183 -19.46 -14.49 2.14
C SER A 183 -20.70 -14.98 1.41
N ASN A 184 -20.99 -14.43 0.23
CA ASN A 184 -22.11 -14.86 -0.59
C ASN A 184 -21.87 -16.25 -1.22
N GLU A 185 -20.64 -16.57 -1.64
CA GLU A 185 -20.28 -17.91 -2.10
C GLU A 185 -20.44 -18.97 -1.00
N ASN A 186 -19.99 -18.69 0.23
CA ASN A 186 -20.17 -19.59 1.38
C ASN A 186 -21.64 -19.88 1.72
N TYR A 187 -22.58 -19.07 1.23
CA TYR A 187 -24.02 -19.26 1.40
C TYR A 187 -24.68 -19.97 0.20
N LYS A 188 -23.97 -20.22 -0.90
CA LYS A 188 -24.49 -21.02 -2.02
C LYS A 188 -24.68 -22.48 -1.57
N ASP A 189 -25.78 -23.09 -2.02
CA ASP A 189 -26.22 -24.45 -1.68
C ASP A 189 -25.12 -25.50 -1.96
N PRO A 190 -24.89 -26.53 -1.10
CA PRO A 190 -23.97 -27.65 -1.33
C PRO A 190 -23.92 -28.22 -2.76
N SER A 191 -25.03 -28.17 -3.51
CA SER A 191 -25.10 -28.51 -4.94
C SER A 191 -24.12 -27.73 -5.84
N SER A 192 -23.87 -26.45 -5.54
CA SER A 192 -22.95 -25.59 -6.29
C SER A 192 -21.48 -25.99 -6.08
N TYR A 193 -21.15 -26.60 -4.94
CA TYR A 193 -19.79 -27.08 -4.64
C TYR A 193 -19.50 -28.39 -5.36
N ALA A 194 -20.49 -29.27 -5.50
CA ALA A 194 -20.38 -30.50 -6.27
C ALA A 194 -20.11 -30.24 -7.77
N LEU A 195 -20.64 -29.13 -8.31
CA LEU A 195 -20.36 -28.68 -9.68
C LEU A 195 -18.95 -28.11 -9.84
N LEU A 196 -18.43 -27.36 -8.86
CA LEU A 196 -17.06 -26.84 -8.92
C LEU A 196 -16.01 -27.94 -8.71
N GLU A 197 -16.32 -28.95 -7.90
CA GLU A 197 -15.45 -30.10 -7.67
C GLU A 197 -15.41 -31.04 -8.90
N SER A 198 -16.53 -31.19 -9.62
CA SER A 198 -16.56 -31.90 -10.90
C SER A 198 -15.81 -31.13 -12.00
N GLU A 199 -15.89 -29.80 -12.05
CA GLU A 199 -15.09 -28.98 -12.97
C GLU A 199 -13.57 -29.07 -12.70
N ASP A 200 -13.15 -29.08 -11.43
CA ASP A 200 -11.72 -29.22 -11.06
C ASP A 200 -11.19 -30.64 -11.33
N GLN A 201 -12.04 -31.67 -11.22
CA GLN A 201 -11.72 -33.04 -11.64
C GLN A 201 -11.56 -33.14 -13.16
N ILE A 202 -12.49 -32.58 -13.93
CA ILE A 202 -12.43 -32.57 -15.41
C ILE A 202 -11.16 -31.88 -15.89
N MET A 203 -10.77 -30.76 -15.24
CA MET A 203 -9.53 -30.05 -15.55
C MET A 203 -8.25 -30.85 -15.27
N LYS A 204 -8.22 -31.65 -14.20
CA LYS A 204 -7.08 -32.54 -13.90
C LYS A 204 -7.00 -33.72 -14.86
N GLU A 205 -8.14 -34.27 -15.25
CA GLU A 205 -8.20 -35.32 -16.28
C GLU A 205 -7.73 -34.80 -17.63
N THR A 206 -8.15 -33.60 -18.04
CA THR A 206 -7.67 -32.99 -19.29
C THR A 206 -6.18 -32.63 -19.26
N SER A 207 -5.63 -32.21 -18.12
CA SER A 207 -4.19 -31.96 -18.02
C SER A 207 -3.35 -33.24 -18.09
N ASN A 208 -3.83 -34.32 -17.48
CA ASN A 208 -3.15 -35.62 -17.53
C ASN A 208 -3.18 -36.20 -18.95
N LEU A 209 -4.27 -35.99 -19.70
CA LEU A 209 -4.36 -36.38 -21.11
C LEU A 209 -3.41 -35.55 -22.00
N GLU A 210 -3.28 -34.23 -21.78
CA GLU A 210 -2.29 -33.39 -22.47
C GLU A 210 -0.84 -33.86 -22.21
N GLU A 211 -0.52 -34.26 -20.97
CA GLU A 211 0.82 -34.73 -20.59
C GLU A 211 1.15 -36.11 -21.18
N GLN A 212 0.15 -37.00 -21.29
CA GLN A 212 0.31 -38.34 -21.85
C GLN A 212 0.44 -38.33 -23.40
N ASP A 213 -0.27 -37.41 -24.09
CA ASP A 213 -0.13 -37.22 -25.54
C ASP A 213 1.20 -36.55 -25.95
N LEU A 214 1.75 -35.70 -25.07
CA LEU A 214 3.08 -35.10 -25.25
C LEU A 214 4.21 -36.15 -25.17
N GLU A 215 4.10 -37.13 -24.26
CA GLU A 215 5.07 -38.25 -24.18
C GLU A 215 4.96 -39.20 -25.39
N LEU A 216 3.76 -39.45 -25.92
CA LEU A 216 3.54 -40.27 -27.11
C LEU A 216 4.08 -39.62 -28.40
N THR A 217 3.95 -38.29 -28.50
CA THR A 217 4.46 -37.51 -29.65
C THR A 217 5.99 -37.41 -29.63
N TYR A 218 6.61 -37.34 -28.45
CA TYR A 218 8.07 -37.34 -28.31
C TYR A 218 8.71 -38.67 -28.72
N ASN A 219 8.03 -39.79 -28.48
CA ASN A 219 8.54 -41.13 -28.80
C ASN A 219 8.31 -41.57 -30.27
N SER A 220 7.58 -40.80 -31.08
CA SER A 220 7.20 -41.16 -32.45
C SER A 220 7.76 -40.19 -33.49
N THR A 221 9.07 -39.92 -33.46
CA THR A 221 9.75 -39.10 -34.47
C THR A 221 10.13 -39.90 -35.73
N SER A 222 9.15 -40.51 -36.40
CA SER A 222 9.21 -40.78 -37.85
C SER A 222 7.91 -41.44 -38.28
N LEU A 223 6.99 -40.68 -38.89
CA LEU A 223 6.12 -41.12 -40.00
C LEU A 223 5.12 -40.00 -40.33
N THR A 224 4.68 -40.00 -41.58
CA THR A 224 3.79 -39.03 -42.23
C THR A 224 2.54 -38.73 -41.41
N PRO A 225 1.97 -37.51 -41.48
CA PRO A 225 0.85 -37.09 -40.63
C PRO A 225 -0.39 -37.91 -40.99
N ASP A 226 -0.72 -38.88 -40.15
CA ASP A 226 -1.95 -39.67 -40.26
C ASP A 226 -3.11 -38.90 -39.61
N SER A 227 -4.32 -39.19 -40.08
CA SER A 227 -5.64 -38.63 -39.72
C SER A 227 -5.81 -38.33 -38.22
N THR A 228 -5.24 -39.17 -37.36
CA THR A 228 -5.27 -39.08 -35.90
C THR A 228 -4.50 -37.89 -35.34
N THR A 229 -3.38 -37.49 -35.97
CA THR A 229 -2.60 -36.31 -35.57
C THR A 229 -3.33 -34.99 -35.84
N LEU A 230 -4.15 -34.96 -36.90
CA LEU A 230 -4.99 -33.80 -37.25
C LEU A 230 -6.15 -33.65 -36.25
N ILE A 231 -6.76 -34.76 -35.83
CA ILE A 231 -7.82 -34.77 -34.81
C ILE A 231 -7.30 -34.27 -33.45
N ASN A 232 -6.08 -34.67 -33.07
CA ASN A 232 -5.47 -34.21 -31.82
C ASN A 232 -5.10 -32.71 -31.89
N ALA A 233 -4.64 -32.22 -33.04
CA ALA A 233 -4.36 -30.80 -33.23
C ALA A 233 -5.63 -29.95 -33.16
N GLU A 234 -6.74 -30.39 -33.76
CA GLU A 234 -8.03 -29.70 -33.66
C GLU A 234 -8.59 -29.70 -32.23
N ALA A 235 -8.43 -30.79 -31.49
CA ALA A 235 -8.82 -30.87 -30.08
C ALA A 235 -7.99 -29.93 -29.19
N ILE A 236 -6.67 -29.82 -29.44
CA ILE A 236 -5.78 -28.89 -28.74
C ILE A 236 -6.14 -27.44 -29.08
N VAL A 237 -6.40 -27.12 -30.35
CA VAL A 237 -6.82 -25.77 -30.75
C VAL A 237 -8.18 -25.42 -30.13
N GLN A 238 -9.14 -26.36 -30.07
CA GLN A 238 -10.40 -26.15 -29.36
C GLN A 238 -10.22 -25.99 -27.84
N ALA A 239 -9.29 -26.72 -27.23
CA ALA A 239 -8.97 -26.57 -25.81
C ALA A 239 -8.30 -25.21 -25.53
N MET A 240 -7.42 -24.74 -26.43
CA MET A 240 -6.80 -23.42 -26.35
C MET A 240 -7.82 -22.29 -26.57
N GLU A 241 -8.74 -22.43 -27.53
CA GLU A 241 -9.84 -21.49 -27.77
C GLU A 241 -10.78 -21.43 -26.55
N LYS A 242 -11.14 -22.59 -25.96
CA LYS A 242 -11.90 -22.64 -24.72
C LYS A 242 -11.14 -22.01 -23.55
N ARG A 243 -9.84 -22.24 -23.41
CA ARG A 243 -9.00 -21.58 -22.38
C ARG A 243 -8.92 -20.07 -22.59
N PHE A 244 -8.84 -19.60 -23.83
CA PHE A 244 -8.84 -18.17 -24.16
C PHE A 244 -10.19 -17.52 -23.86
N GLN A 245 -11.30 -18.18 -24.20
CA GLN A 245 -12.66 -17.74 -23.86
C GLN A 245 -12.90 -17.75 -22.35
N ILE A 246 -12.49 -18.81 -21.64
CA ILE A 246 -12.56 -18.87 -20.16
C ILE A 246 -11.69 -17.79 -19.54
N SER A 247 -10.49 -17.50 -20.05
CA SER A 247 -9.64 -16.39 -19.58
C SER A 247 -10.33 -15.03 -19.76
N ASN A 248 -10.93 -14.79 -20.94
CA ASN A 248 -11.68 -13.57 -21.24
C ASN A 248 -12.95 -13.43 -20.38
N ILE A 249 -13.65 -14.54 -20.10
CA ILE A 249 -14.89 -14.57 -19.31
C ILE A 249 -14.59 -14.49 -17.80
N THR A 250 -13.51 -15.12 -17.33
CA THR A 250 -13.19 -15.19 -15.89
C THR A 250 -12.42 -13.97 -15.39
N GLY A 251 -11.80 -13.17 -16.27
CA GLY A 251 -11.10 -11.93 -15.88
C GLY A 251 -9.99 -12.15 -14.85
N VAL A 252 -9.52 -13.39 -14.70
CA VAL A 252 -8.64 -13.84 -13.61
C VAL A 252 -7.27 -13.17 -13.67
N GLU A 253 -6.78 -12.84 -14.88
CA GLU A 253 -5.52 -12.13 -15.06
C GLU A 253 -5.61 -10.63 -14.71
N LYS A 254 -6.76 -9.99 -14.96
CA LYS A 254 -7.01 -8.58 -14.59
C LYS A 254 -7.26 -8.39 -13.09
N LYS A 255 -7.80 -9.39 -12.39
CA LYS A 255 -8.18 -9.29 -10.97
C LYS A 255 -7.00 -9.20 -9.99
N THR A 256 -5.78 -9.61 -10.37
CA THR A 256 -4.63 -9.71 -9.42
C THR A 256 -3.62 -8.56 -9.52
N THR A 257 -3.55 -7.86 -10.66
CA THR A 257 -2.58 -6.78 -10.91
C THR A 257 -3.01 -5.45 -10.31
N PHE A 258 -4.30 -5.09 -10.38
CA PHE A 258 -4.79 -3.77 -9.94
C PHE A 258 -4.58 -3.49 -8.44
N PRO A 259 -4.95 -4.40 -7.50
CA PRO A 259 -4.67 -4.18 -6.07
C PRO A 259 -3.17 -4.10 -5.75
N SER A 260 -2.34 -4.81 -6.53
CA SER A 260 -0.88 -4.77 -6.40
C SER A 260 -0.32 -3.41 -6.83
N LEU A 261 -0.88 -2.81 -7.88
CA LEU A 261 -0.52 -1.45 -8.32
C LEU A 261 -0.91 -0.39 -7.29
N LEU A 262 -2.09 -0.50 -6.67
CA LEU A 262 -2.51 0.41 -5.60
C LEU A 262 -1.58 0.33 -4.37
N LYS A 263 -1.13 -0.88 -4.02
CA LYS A 263 -0.13 -1.09 -2.96
C LYS A 263 1.22 -0.45 -3.32
N PHE A 264 1.67 -0.63 -4.55
CA PHE A 264 2.90 0.02 -5.05
C PHE A 264 2.79 1.55 -4.98
N SER A 265 1.68 2.11 -5.49
CA SER A 265 1.40 3.55 -5.45
C SER A 265 1.38 4.08 -4.02
N THR A 266 0.73 3.37 -3.09
CA THR A 266 0.71 3.73 -1.66
C THR A 266 2.11 3.81 -1.07
N VAL A 267 2.96 2.81 -1.34
CA VAL A 267 4.35 2.78 -0.86
C VAL A 267 5.15 3.97 -1.40
N CYS A 268 5.03 4.24 -2.71
CA CYS A 268 5.67 5.41 -3.32
C CYS A 268 5.22 6.71 -2.64
N SER A 269 3.91 6.88 -2.40
CA SER A 269 3.36 8.06 -1.71
C SER A 269 3.89 8.22 -0.29
N MET A 270 3.97 7.13 0.51
CA MET A 270 4.51 7.17 1.88
C MET A 270 5.98 7.60 1.91
N ILE A 271 6.81 7.01 1.04
CA ILE A 271 8.24 7.34 0.96
C ILE A 271 8.42 8.76 0.41
N LEU A 272 7.61 9.17 -0.56
CA LEU A 272 7.65 10.52 -1.13
C LEU A 272 7.30 11.57 -0.09
N GLN A 273 6.23 11.36 0.67
CA GLN A 273 5.88 12.23 1.78
C GLN A 273 7.04 12.33 2.78
N GLY A 274 7.63 11.20 3.20
CA GLY A 274 8.69 11.18 4.19
C GLY A 274 10.00 11.85 3.73
N THR A 275 10.43 11.56 2.51
CA THR A 275 11.63 12.19 1.91
C THR A 275 11.40 13.65 1.56
N TRP A 276 10.17 14.01 1.17
CA TRP A 276 9.83 15.40 0.90
C TRP A 276 9.80 16.24 2.18
N PHE A 277 9.35 15.71 3.31
CA PHE A 277 9.52 16.36 4.61
C PHE A 277 10.98 16.74 4.89
N TRP A 278 11.93 15.84 4.57
CA TRP A 278 13.35 16.15 4.65
C TRP A 278 13.78 17.23 3.65
N GLN A 279 13.29 17.16 2.41
CA GLN A 279 13.54 18.20 1.40
C GLN A 279 13.05 19.57 1.87
N VAL A 280 11.85 19.65 2.43
CA VAL A 280 11.30 20.88 3.03
C VAL A 280 12.18 21.36 4.19
N ALA A 281 12.63 20.46 5.06
CA ALA A 281 13.53 20.80 6.16
C ALA A 281 14.83 21.46 5.65
N PHE A 282 15.44 20.90 4.61
CA PHE A 282 16.67 21.43 4.03
C PHE A 282 16.49 22.75 3.28
N ILE A 283 15.35 22.95 2.60
CA ILE A 283 15.07 24.20 1.89
C ILE A 283 14.75 25.32 2.89
N LEU A 284 13.93 25.07 3.90
CA LEU A 284 13.54 26.10 4.87
C LEU A 284 14.62 26.37 5.93
N TYR A 285 15.43 25.37 6.28
CA TYR A 285 16.45 25.44 7.31
C TYR A 285 17.77 24.85 6.79
N PRO A 286 18.44 25.51 5.83
CA PRO A 286 19.66 24.99 5.23
C PRO A 286 20.76 24.85 6.29
N PRO A 287 21.39 23.67 6.43
CA PRO A 287 22.46 23.46 7.41
C PRO A 287 23.73 24.23 7.07
N ASN A 288 23.94 24.54 5.78
CA ASN A 288 25.04 25.34 5.25
C ASN A 288 24.52 26.24 4.12
N GLY A 289 25.08 27.43 3.97
CA GLY A 289 24.74 28.38 2.90
C GLY A 289 23.75 29.46 3.32
N LYS A 290 23.41 30.35 2.37
CA LYS A 290 22.46 31.45 2.60
C LYS A 290 21.02 30.93 2.53
N PRO A 291 20.09 31.43 3.37
CA PRO A 291 18.67 31.13 3.26
C PRO A 291 18.11 31.45 1.88
N TRP A 292 17.18 30.62 1.40
CA TRP A 292 16.47 30.84 0.15
C TRP A 292 15.54 32.04 0.27
N ASP A 293 15.41 32.84 -0.80
CA ASP A 293 14.44 33.93 -0.84
C ASP A 293 13.01 33.35 -0.96
N PRO A 294 12.15 33.55 0.06
CA PRO A 294 10.81 32.99 0.10
C PRO A 294 9.84 33.59 -0.93
N ALA A 295 10.17 34.76 -1.49
CA ALA A 295 9.35 35.46 -2.49
C ALA A 295 9.80 35.21 -3.93
N SER A 296 10.94 34.56 -4.13
CA SER A 296 11.51 34.31 -5.45
C SER A 296 10.66 33.34 -6.25
N HIS A 297 10.10 33.82 -7.37
CA HIS A 297 9.33 32.99 -8.29
C HIS A 297 10.14 31.80 -8.83
N THR A 298 11.41 32.05 -9.17
CA THR A 298 12.32 31.02 -9.71
C THR A 298 12.54 29.88 -8.73
N ILE A 299 12.73 30.17 -7.44
CA ILE A 299 12.92 29.13 -6.41
C ILE A 299 11.63 28.30 -6.23
N ILE A 300 10.47 28.97 -6.30
CA ILE A 300 9.15 28.32 -6.21
C ILE A 300 8.91 27.38 -7.39
N GLU A 301 9.30 27.78 -8.61
CA GLU A 301 9.23 26.92 -9.79
C GLU A 301 10.16 25.71 -9.68
N PHE A 302 11.42 25.91 -9.28
CA PHE A 302 12.38 24.82 -9.10
C PHE A 302 11.92 23.78 -8.08
N ALA A 303 11.14 24.16 -7.06
CA ALA A 303 10.56 23.22 -6.11
C ALA A 303 9.71 22.14 -6.80
N THR A 304 8.95 22.49 -7.84
CA THR A 304 8.14 21.51 -8.60
C THR A 304 9.00 20.56 -9.41
N LEU A 305 10.10 21.06 -9.98
CA LEU A 305 11.06 20.25 -10.72
C LEU A 305 11.76 19.25 -9.78
N PHE A 306 12.20 19.71 -8.61
CA PHE A 306 12.78 18.84 -7.58
C PHE A 306 11.79 17.76 -7.18
N PHE A 307 10.51 18.10 -6.98
CA PHE A 307 9.47 17.12 -6.64
C PHE A 307 9.29 16.04 -7.71
N ALA A 308 9.28 16.43 -9.00
CA ALA A 308 9.13 15.49 -10.11
C ALA A 308 10.29 14.48 -10.16
N TRP A 309 11.54 14.96 -10.05
CA TRP A 309 12.70 14.07 -9.99
C TRP A 309 12.74 13.22 -8.72
N HIS A 310 12.26 13.76 -7.59
CA HIS A 310 12.11 13.01 -6.35
C HIS A 310 11.15 11.84 -6.53
N LEU A 311 9.97 12.09 -7.11
CA LEU A 311 8.97 11.07 -7.41
C LEU A 311 9.53 9.99 -8.35
N ALA A 312 10.20 10.38 -9.43
CA ALA A 312 10.82 9.44 -10.36
C ALA A 312 11.86 8.54 -9.65
N SER A 313 12.70 9.16 -8.80
CA SER A 313 13.72 8.44 -8.03
C SER A 313 13.10 7.43 -7.05
N ILE A 314 11.97 7.78 -6.43
CA ILE A 314 11.27 6.89 -5.50
C ILE A 314 10.62 5.71 -6.23
N ILE A 315 10.03 5.94 -7.41
CA ILE A 315 9.47 4.85 -8.22
C ILE A 315 10.57 3.83 -8.55
N VAL A 316 11.75 4.29 -8.96
CA VAL A 316 12.91 3.42 -9.22
C VAL A 316 13.35 2.70 -7.95
N PHE A 317 13.51 3.42 -6.84
CA PHE A 317 13.92 2.85 -5.56
C PHE A 317 12.97 1.75 -5.08
N VAL A 318 11.66 2.00 -5.08
CA VAL A 318 10.65 1.01 -4.69
C VAL A 318 10.65 -0.18 -5.63
N SER A 319 10.81 0.04 -6.94
CA SER A 319 10.92 -1.05 -7.92
C SER A 319 12.12 -1.96 -7.63
N VAL A 320 13.27 -1.39 -7.27
CA VAL A 320 14.45 -2.15 -6.85
C VAL A 320 14.17 -2.95 -5.57
N LEU A 321 13.54 -2.35 -4.55
CA LEU A 321 13.15 -3.07 -3.32
C LEU A 321 12.20 -4.25 -3.61
N CYS A 322 11.24 -4.07 -4.50
CA CYS A 322 10.35 -5.14 -4.95
C CYS A 322 11.13 -6.29 -5.61
N LEU A 323 12.07 -5.98 -6.49
CA LEU A 323 12.94 -6.96 -7.16
C LEU A 323 13.83 -7.71 -6.16
N LEU A 324 14.44 -7.01 -5.21
CA LEU A 324 15.23 -7.64 -4.15
C LEU A 324 14.38 -8.62 -3.32
N THR A 325 13.16 -8.20 -2.97
CA THR A 325 12.22 -9.06 -2.23
C THR A 325 11.81 -10.28 -3.06
N TYR A 326 11.58 -10.12 -4.36
CA TYR A 326 11.33 -11.23 -5.28
C TYR A 326 12.47 -12.25 -5.29
N HIS A 327 13.72 -11.79 -5.47
CA HIS A 327 14.88 -12.67 -5.47
C HIS A 327 15.06 -13.39 -4.13
N PHE A 328 14.86 -12.68 -3.02
CA PHE A 328 14.92 -13.28 -1.68
C PHE A 328 13.87 -14.38 -1.50
N VAL A 329 12.61 -14.12 -1.87
CA VAL A 329 11.53 -15.11 -1.79
C VAL A 329 11.82 -16.32 -2.69
N ARG A 330 12.27 -16.07 -3.93
CA ARG A 330 12.63 -17.14 -4.88
C ARG A 330 13.73 -18.05 -4.32
N ILE A 331 14.81 -17.49 -3.77
CA ILE A 331 15.91 -18.26 -3.18
C ILE A 331 15.40 -19.08 -1.98
N LYS A 332 14.55 -18.49 -1.14
CA LYS A 332 14.00 -19.16 0.05
C LYS A 332 13.03 -20.30 -0.28
N VAL A 333 12.28 -20.18 -1.38
CA VAL A 333 11.36 -21.23 -1.84
C VAL A 333 12.10 -22.38 -2.54
N ASN A 334 13.21 -22.09 -3.20
CA ASN A 334 14.02 -23.08 -3.92
C ASN A 334 15.03 -23.83 -3.03
N ARG A 335 15.11 -23.52 -1.73
CA ARG A 335 15.93 -24.23 -0.74
C ARG A 335 15.06 -25.21 0.04
#